data_AF-A0A949ZCX2-F1
#
_entry.id   AF-A0A949ZCX2-F1
#
_cell.length_a   1.000
_cell.length_b   1.000
_cell.length_c   1.000
_cell.angle_alpha   90.00
_cell.angle_beta   90.00
_cell.angle_gamma   90.00
#
_symmetry.space_group_name_H-M   'P 1'
#
loop_
_entity.id
_entity.type
_entity.pdbx_description
1 polymer ?
#
loop_
_entity_poly.entity_id
_entity_poly.type
_entity_poly.pdbx_seq_one_letter_code
_entity_poly.pdbx_strand_id
1 'polypeptide(L)'
;CGMIFAVNGLKPGSSTTGTLTITNTGTLASTFSLAQPSSATPTASSSEAGHTTLCTDLSLTITDNESGATTGNVYGGSSGLTLVMGSTTAALKSSAGATSWPNNASGVYTFTVTLPSTSPYTDENATCTSTFQVSETNS
;
A
#
# COMPACT_ATOMS: atom_id res chain seq x y z
N CYS A 1 -3.55 10.40 -8.76
CA CYS A 1 -3.72 10.80 -7.35
C CYS A 1 -2.56 10.20 -6.53
N GLY A 2 -2.03 10.91 -5.54
CA GLY A 2 -0.96 10.40 -4.66
C GLY A 2 -1.49 10.11 -3.26
N MET A 3 -1.02 9.04 -2.63
CA MET A 3 -1.35 8.64 -1.27
C MET A 3 -0.06 8.55 -0.45
N ILE A 4 -0.10 8.98 0.80
CA ILE A 4 1.03 8.91 1.72
C ILE A 4 0.65 7.96 2.85
N PHE A 5 1.52 6.99 3.11
CA PHE A 5 1.45 6.12 4.26
C PHE A 5 2.53 6.53 5.23
N ALA A 6 2.14 6.90 6.45
CA ALA A 6 3.03 7.18 7.55
C ALA A 6 2.67 6.25 8.70
N VAL A 7 3.65 5.49 9.17
CA VAL A 7 3.51 4.67 10.37
C VAL A 7 4.42 5.23 11.46
N ASN A 8 3.88 5.35 12.67
CA ASN A 8 4.56 5.94 13.83
C ASN A 8 4.39 5.02 15.03
N GLY A 9 5.47 4.79 15.77
CA GLY A 9 5.39 4.13 17.08
C GLY A 9 4.87 2.70 17.02
N LEU A 10 5.13 1.98 15.93
CA LEU A 10 4.84 0.54 15.88
C LEU A 10 5.81 -0.19 16.81
N LYS A 11 5.27 -1.05 17.65
CA LYS A 11 6.05 -2.05 18.39
C LYS A 11 6.09 -3.37 17.61
N PRO A 12 7.14 -4.19 17.74
CA PRO A 12 7.22 -5.49 17.08
C PRO A 12 5.96 -6.33 17.30
N GLY A 13 5.46 -6.94 16.23
CA GLY A 13 4.22 -7.73 16.20
C GLY A 13 2.94 -6.91 16.03
N SER A 14 3.03 -5.58 15.93
CA SER A 14 1.86 -4.73 15.69
C SER A 14 1.60 -4.53 14.20
N SER A 15 0.32 -4.29 13.90
CA SER A 15 -0.12 -3.90 12.57
C SER A 15 -0.97 -2.64 12.63
N THR A 16 -1.01 -1.93 11.51
CA THR A 16 -1.92 -0.82 11.26
C THR A 16 -2.56 -0.98 9.90
N THR A 17 -3.78 -0.49 9.75
CA THR A 17 -4.57 -0.66 8.54
C THR A 17 -5.13 0.67 8.05
N GLY A 18 -5.16 0.85 6.73
CA GLY A 18 -5.82 1.97 6.06
C GLY A 18 -6.68 1.47 4.89
N THR A 19 -7.72 2.21 4.56
CA THR A 19 -8.63 1.87 3.46
C THR A 19 -8.57 2.91 2.35
N LEU A 20 -8.55 2.45 1.10
CA LEU A 20 -8.65 3.27 -0.10
C LEU A 20 -9.93 2.92 -0.85
N THR A 21 -10.72 3.94 -1.17
CA THR A 21 -11.83 3.82 -2.13
C THR A 21 -11.48 4.57 -3.40
N ILE A 22 -11.60 3.90 -4.54
CA ILE A 22 -11.48 4.51 -5.87
C ILE A 22 -12.86 4.51 -6.51
N THR A 23 -13.21 5.56 -7.25
CA THR A 23 -14.44 5.64 -8.04
C THR A 23 -14.13 6.29 -9.37
N ASN A 24 -14.57 5.68 -10.48
CA ASN A 24 -14.49 6.31 -11.79
C ASN A 24 -15.58 7.37 -11.91
N THR A 25 -15.22 8.63 -11.69
CA THR A 25 -16.13 9.78 -11.87
C THR A 25 -16.14 10.32 -13.30
N GLY A 26 -15.29 9.79 -14.19
CA GLY A 26 -15.22 10.16 -15.61
C GLY A 26 -16.39 9.59 -16.41
N THR A 27 -16.67 10.17 -17.57
CA THR A 27 -17.76 9.72 -18.46
C THR A 27 -17.39 8.52 -19.32
N LEU A 28 -16.09 8.21 -19.43
CA LEU A 28 -15.56 7.08 -20.18
C LEU A 28 -15.20 5.94 -19.25
N ALA A 29 -15.10 4.73 -19.81
CA ALA A 29 -14.55 3.61 -19.07
C ALA A 29 -13.04 3.82 -18.87
N SER A 30 -12.55 3.49 -17.68
CA SER A 30 -11.14 3.70 -17.31
C SER A 30 -10.53 2.43 -16.72
N THR A 31 -9.21 2.33 -16.79
CA THR A 31 -8.45 1.33 -16.04
C THR A 31 -7.67 2.02 -14.92
N PHE A 32 -7.52 1.35 -13.78
CA PHE A 32 -6.79 1.90 -12.63
C PHE A 32 -5.63 0.98 -12.26
N SER A 33 -4.50 1.58 -11.87
CA SER A 33 -3.35 0.85 -11.37
C SER A 33 -2.71 1.55 -10.18
N LEU A 34 -2.08 0.76 -9.31
CA LEU A 34 -1.36 1.22 -8.15
C LEU A 34 0.14 0.93 -8.33
N ALA A 35 0.98 1.94 -8.07
CA ALA A 35 2.44 1.79 -8.06
C ALA A 35 3.06 2.70 -6.99
N GLN A 36 4.24 2.34 -6.49
CA GLN A 36 5.11 3.27 -5.77
C GLN A 36 6.02 3.97 -6.79
N PRO A 37 6.05 5.32 -6.86
CA PRO A 37 6.95 6.01 -7.78
C PRO A 37 8.41 5.64 -7.46
N SER A 38 9.26 5.52 -8.48
CA SER A 38 10.70 5.24 -8.28
C SER A 38 11.43 6.32 -7.48
N SER A 39 10.87 7.53 -7.40
CA SER A 39 11.36 8.63 -6.57
C SER A 39 10.86 8.60 -5.12
N ALA A 40 9.89 7.74 -4.81
CA ALA A 40 9.35 7.57 -3.47
C ALA A 40 10.18 6.55 -2.70
N THR A 41 11.39 6.91 -2.28
CA THR A 41 12.16 6.07 -1.35
C THR A 41 11.50 6.18 0.03
N PRO A 42 11.12 5.06 0.67
CA PRO A 42 10.62 5.10 2.03
C PRO A 42 11.64 5.78 2.95
N THR A 43 11.19 6.73 3.76
CA THR A 43 12.05 7.47 4.68
C THR A 43 11.79 7.00 6.11
N ALA A 44 12.83 6.45 6.73
CA ALA A 44 12.84 6.15 8.15
C ALA A 44 13.38 7.35 8.94
N SER A 45 12.77 7.65 10.07
CA SER A 45 13.21 8.67 11.00
C SER A 45 12.99 8.21 12.44
N SER A 46 13.86 8.59 13.34
CA SER A 46 13.74 8.33 14.78
C SER A 46 14.48 9.42 15.55
N SER A 47 14.06 9.62 16.80
CA SER A 47 14.77 10.50 17.75
C SER A 47 16.00 9.84 18.37
N GLU A 48 16.20 8.53 18.16
CA GLU A 48 17.28 7.74 18.75
C GLU A 48 18.32 7.35 17.68
N ALA A 49 19.60 7.54 18.00
CA ALA A 49 20.69 7.29 17.04
C ALA A 49 20.77 5.79 16.68
N GLY A 50 20.80 5.49 15.38
CA GLY A 50 20.91 4.13 14.87
C GLY A 50 19.58 3.42 14.59
N HIS A 51 18.45 4.07 14.85
CA HIS A 51 17.11 3.50 14.70
C HIS A 51 16.48 3.90 13.35
N THR A 52 17.12 3.52 12.23
CA THR A 52 16.72 3.95 10.87
C THR A 52 16.32 2.80 9.94
N THR A 53 16.19 1.59 10.46
CA THR A 53 15.90 0.39 9.66
C THR A 53 14.42 0.07 9.53
N LEU A 54 13.54 0.70 10.32
CA LEU A 54 12.10 0.42 10.34
C LEU A 54 11.46 0.19 8.95
N CYS A 55 11.74 1.04 7.95
CA CYS A 55 11.18 0.86 6.61
C CYS A 55 11.57 -0.45 5.92
N THR A 56 12.76 -0.99 6.19
CA THR A 56 13.20 -2.29 5.67
C THR A 56 12.61 -3.47 6.41
N ASP A 57 12.11 -3.26 7.63
CA ASP A 57 11.55 -4.33 8.47
C ASP A 57 10.03 -4.45 8.35
N LEU A 58 9.35 -3.40 7.86
CA LEU A 58 7.90 -3.41 7.67
C LEU A 58 7.46 -4.29 6.49
N SER A 59 6.41 -5.06 6.72
CA SER A 59 5.69 -5.79 5.69
C SER A 59 4.43 -5.04 5.27
N LEU A 60 4.08 -5.12 3.99
CA LEU A 60 2.86 -4.54 3.44
C LEU A 60 2.03 -5.60 2.73
N THR A 61 0.75 -5.61 3.05
CA THR A 61 -0.28 -6.35 2.33
C THR A 61 -1.33 -5.40 1.81
N ILE A 62 -1.73 -5.56 0.55
CA ILE A 62 -2.86 -4.84 -0.05
C ILE A 62 -3.90 -5.87 -0.45
N THR A 63 -5.07 -5.75 0.15
CA THR A 63 -6.20 -6.67 -0.05
C THR A 63 -7.29 -5.95 -0.83
N ASP A 64 -7.76 -6.58 -1.89
CA ASP A 64 -9.01 -6.22 -2.57
C ASP A 64 -10.17 -6.77 -1.71
N ASN A 65 -11.03 -5.90 -1.19
CA ASN A 65 -12.13 -6.31 -0.31
C ASN A 65 -13.45 -6.55 -1.06
N GLU A 66 -13.40 -6.71 -2.38
CA GLU A 66 -14.60 -6.84 -3.18
C GLU A 66 -15.20 -8.25 -3.13
N SER A 67 -16.53 -8.31 -3.01
CA SER A 67 -17.28 -9.57 -2.89
C SER A 67 -17.26 -10.34 -4.22
N GLY A 68 -16.70 -11.56 -4.22
CA GLY A 68 -16.68 -12.45 -5.39
C GLY A 68 -15.34 -12.50 -6.12
N ALA A 69 -14.40 -11.60 -5.79
CA ALA A 69 -12.99 -11.89 -5.98
C ALA A 69 -12.59 -12.92 -4.90
N THR A 70 -11.82 -13.94 -5.26
CA THR A 70 -10.95 -14.58 -4.27
C THR A 70 -10.29 -13.46 -3.49
N THR A 71 -10.59 -13.31 -2.19
CA THR A 71 -9.86 -12.44 -1.26
C THR A 71 -8.40 -12.82 -1.40
N GLY A 72 -7.72 -12.08 -2.26
CA GLY A 72 -6.47 -12.47 -2.85
C GLY A 72 -5.64 -11.22 -2.84
N ASN A 73 -4.49 -11.31 -2.18
CA ASN A 73 -3.54 -10.22 -2.08
C ASN A 73 -3.34 -9.60 -3.47
N VAL A 74 -3.85 -8.37 -3.66
CA VAL A 74 -3.43 -7.51 -4.79
C VAL A 74 -1.92 -7.37 -4.74
N TYR A 75 -1.39 -7.38 -3.51
CA TYR A 75 0.01 -7.40 -3.21
C TYR A 75 0.28 -8.11 -1.87
N GLY A 76 1.24 -9.04 -1.83
CA GLY A 76 1.64 -9.79 -0.62
C GLY A 76 3.13 -10.06 -0.61
N GLY A 77 3.91 -9.13 -0.08
CA GLY A 77 5.36 -9.23 0.00
C GLY A 77 5.81 -9.25 1.45
N SER A 78 6.59 -10.27 1.82
CA SER A 78 7.02 -10.53 3.21
C SER A 78 8.34 -9.87 3.60
N SER A 79 8.97 -9.08 2.71
CA SER A 79 10.37 -8.68 2.88
C SER A 79 10.57 -7.17 2.66
N GLY A 80 10.19 -6.34 3.63
CA GLY A 80 10.53 -4.91 3.70
C GLY A 80 9.86 -4.01 2.66
N LEU A 81 9.22 -2.91 3.07
CA LEU A 81 8.57 -1.93 2.16
C LEU A 81 9.46 -1.53 0.96
N THR A 82 10.78 -1.48 1.17
CA THR A 82 11.79 -1.09 0.18
C THR A 82 12.06 -2.12 -0.91
N LEU A 83 12.02 -3.43 -0.59
CA LEU A 83 12.28 -4.54 -1.53
C LEU A 83 10.99 -5.01 -2.22
N VAL A 84 9.87 -4.76 -1.56
CA VAL A 84 8.52 -5.17 -1.91
C VAL A 84 7.97 -4.35 -3.09
N MET A 85 8.34 -3.07 -3.23
CA MET A 85 7.62 -2.16 -4.14
C MET A 85 8.47 -1.42 -5.18
N GLY A 86 9.67 -1.91 -5.45
CA GLY A 86 10.62 -1.26 -6.36
C GLY A 86 10.27 -1.26 -7.86
N SER A 87 9.20 -1.92 -8.33
CA SER A 87 8.89 -1.94 -9.78
C SER A 87 7.51 -2.46 -10.21
N THR A 88 6.68 -2.97 -9.30
CA THR A 88 5.45 -3.68 -9.68
C THR A 88 4.24 -2.75 -9.69
N THR A 89 3.79 -2.41 -10.90
CA THR A 89 2.46 -1.83 -11.11
C THR A 89 1.40 -2.91 -10.96
N ALA A 90 0.50 -2.75 -10.01
CA ALA A 90 -0.63 -3.67 -9.80
C ALA A 90 -1.89 -3.11 -10.49
N ALA A 91 -2.49 -3.91 -11.38
CA ALA A 91 -3.78 -3.57 -11.98
C ALA A 91 -4.90 -3.74 -10.94
N LEU A 92 -5.80 -2.77 -10.89
CA LEU A 92 -6.91 -2.73 -9.94
C LEU A 92 -8.23 -3.15 -10.60
N LYS A 93 -9.11 -3.80 -9.82
CA LYS A 93 -10.43 -4.25 -10.26
C LYS A 93 -11.53 -3.51 -9.51
N SER A 94 -12.62 -3.18 -10.21
CA SER A 94 -13.77 -2.57 -9.57
C SER A 94 -14.48 -3.56 -8.63
N SER A 95 -15.45 -3.07 -7.86
CA SER A 95 -16.36 -3.85 -7.03
C SER A 95 -17.14 -4.91 -7.77
N ALA A 96 -17.23 -4.78 -9.10
CA ALA A 96 -17.80 -5.80 -9.98
C ALA A 96 -16.74 -6.80 -10.53
N GLY A 97 -15.49 -6.73 -10.06
CA GLY A 97 -14.36 -7.53 -10.53
C GLY A 97 -13.79 -7.11 -11.89
N ALA A 98 -14.25 -5.98 -12.46
CA ALA A 98 -13.89 -5.55 -13.80
C ALA A 98 -12.57 -4.78 -13.82
N THR A 99 -11.69 -5.07 -14.78
CA THR A 99 -10.45 -4.30 -15.02
C THR A 99 -10.69 -3.02 -15.81
N SER A 100 -11.79 -2.95 -16.56
CA SER A 100 -12.33 -1.73 -17.16
C SER A 100 -13.53 -1.27 -16.33
N TRP A 101 -13.43 -0.07 -15.79
CA TRP A 101 -14.35 0.49 -14.80
C TRP A 101 -15.30 1.44 -15.53
N PRO A 102 -16.59 1.11 -15.70
CA PRO A 102 -17.55 2.05 -16.25
C PRO A 102 -17.75 3.26 -15.33
N ASN A 103 -18.45 4.30 -15.83
CA ASN A 103 -18.80 5.45 -15.01
C ASN A 103 -19.50 5.00 -13.71
N ASN A 104 -19.08 5.60 -12.59
CA ASN A 104 -19.51 5.30 -11.22
C ASN A 104 -19.11 3.92 -10.67
N ALA A 105 -18.33 3.12 -11.40
CA ALA A 105 -17.75 1.93 -10.79
C ALA A 105 -16.75 2.32 -9.71
N SER A 106 -16.79 1.63 -8.58
CA SER A 106 -15.91 1.83 -7.43
C SER A 106 -15.03 0.61 -7.15
N GLY A 107 -14.10 0.71 -6.21
CA GLY A 107 -13.35 -0.41 -5.64
C GLY A 107 -12.75 -0.04 -4.28
N VAL A 108 -12.71 -0.98 -3.34
CA VAL A 108 -12.26 -0.78 -1.95
C VAL A 108 -11.07 -1.68 -1.60
N TYR A 109 -9.96 -1.06 -1.23
CA TYR A 109 -8.70 -1.74 -0.92
C TYR A 109 -8.27 -1.50 0.53
N THR A 110 -7.84 -2.55 1.22
CA THR A 110 -7.27 -2.48 2.56
C THR A 110 -5.77 -2.64 2.49
N PHE A 111 -5.07 -1.65 3.00
CA PHE A 111 -3.62 -1.66 3.19
C PHE A 111 -3.34 -2.05 4.63
N THR A 112 -2.59 -3.12 4.83
CA THR A 112 -2.14 -3.58 6.14
C THR A 112 -0.63 -3.50 6.19
N VAL A 113 -0.12 -2.70 7.12
CA VAL A 113 1.31 -2.60 7.40
C VAL A 113 1.58 -3.29 8.72
N THR A 114 2.51 -4.23 8.74
CA THR A 114 2.86 -5.00 9.94
C THR A 114 4.35 -4.90 10.19
N LEU A 115 4.73 -4.57 11.43
CA LEU A 115 6.08 -4.75 11.93
C LEU A 115 6.19 -6.18 12.48
N PRO A 116 6.97 -7.09 11.88
CA PRO A 116 7.11 -8.46 12.37
C PRO A 116 7.48 -8.53 13.85
N SER A 117 7.02 -9.57 14.54
CA SER A 117 7.36 -9.77 15.96
C SER A 117 8.85 -10.08 16.19
N THR A 118 9.57 -10.46 15.12
CA THR A 118 11.01 -10.70 15.11
C THR A 118 11.83 -9.44 14.86
N SER A 119 11.18 -8.30 14.58
CA SER A 119 11.89 -7.04 14.35
C SER A 119 12.63 -6.59 15.62
N PRO A 120 13.83 -5.99 15.47
CA PRO A 120 14.59 -5.53 16.61
C PRO A 120 13.86 -4.42 17.37
N TYR A 121 14.09 -4.35 18.68
CA TYR A 121 13.54 -3.27 19.52
C TYR A 121 14.08 -1.88 19.13
N THR A 122 15.15 -1.81 18.34
CA THR A 122 15.66 -0.55 17.76
C THR A 122 14.70 0.06 16.72
N ASP A 123 13.66 -0.66 16.29
CA ASP A 123 12.61 -0.09 15.44
C ASP A 123 11.48 0.55 16.25
N GLU A 124 11.48 0.38 17.57
CA GLU A 124 10.49 0.99 18.45
C GLU A 124 10.57 2.51 18.39
N ASN A 125 9.40 3.18 18.35
CA ASN A 125 9.26 4.63 18.24
C ASN A 125 9.86 5.28 16.99
N ALA A 126 10.34 4.50 16.02
CA ALA A 126 10.68 5.01 14.71
C ALA A 126 9.42 5.30 13.88
N THR A 127 9.62 6.15 12.88
CA THR A 127 8.63 6.53 11.85
C THR A 127 9.11 6.03 10.50
N CYS A 128 8.23 5.43 9.73
CA CYS A 128 8.47 5.14 8.32
C CYS A 128 7.39 5.81 7.47
N THR A 129 7.81 6.55 6.44
CA THR A 129 6.88 7.17 5.47
C THR A 129 7.16 6.64 4.07
N SER A 130 6.11 6.26 3.33
CA SER A 130 6.17 5.91 1.91
C SER A 130 5.00 6.52 1.14
N THR A 131 5.14 6.69 -0.18
CA THR A 131 4.08 7.22 -1.03
C THR A 131 3.72 6.26 -2.16
N PHE A 132 2.46 6.28 -2.54
CA PHE A 132 1.91 5.45 -3.61
C PHE A 132 1.14 6.35 -4.56
N GLN A 133 1.06 5.93 -5.81
CA GLN A 133 0.35 6.62 -6.85
C GLN A 133 -0.70 5.70 -7.45
N VAL A 134 -1.91 6.23 -7.54
CA VAL A 134 -2.97 5.67 -8.37
C VAL A 134 -2.94 6.38 -9.72
N SER A 135 -2.82 5.58 -10.77
CA SER A 135 -2.85 6.02 -12.16
C SER A 135 -4.13 5.55 -12.83
N GLU A 136 -4.74 6.44 -13.60
CA GLU A 136 -5.94 6.20 -14.41
C GLU A 136 -5.55 6.24 -15.89
N THR A 137 -6.10 5.34 -16.70
CA THR A 137 -5.99 5.41 -18.16
C THR A 137 -7.37 5.23 -18.77
N ASN A 138 -7.83 6.27 -19.46
CA ASN A 138 -9.12 6.28 -20.16
C ASN A 138 -9.05 5.35 -21.37
N SER A 139 -10.13 4.61 -21.60
CA SER A 139 -10.34 3.76 -22.78
C SER A 139 -11.39 4.36 -23.71
#